data_AF-A0A532EDK1-F1
#
_entry.id   AF-A0A532EDK1-F1
#
_cell.length_a   1.000
_cell.length_b   1.000
_cell.length_c   1.000
_cell.angle_alpha   90.00
_cell.angle_beta   90.00
_cell.angle_gamma   90.00
#
_symmetry.space_group_name_H-M   'P 1'
#
loop_
_entity.id
_entity.type
_entity.pdbx_description
1 polymer ?
#
loop_
_entity_poly.entity_id
_entity_poly.type
_entity_poly.pdbx_seq_one_letter_code
_entity_poly.pdbx_strand_id
1 'polypeptide(L)' 'MVSPDGKVLISAGDDNTIRFWDIATGRNFRTDKTHGGAVRGIALSPDGLRLASASWDRTVKLWEGGVEPAE' A
#
# COMPACT_ATOMS: atom_id res chain seq x y z
N MET A 1 -5.78 -3.96 -3.01
CA MET A 1 -6.93 -3.05 -2.80
C MET A 1 -6.82 -1.86 -3.74
N VAL A 2 -7.93 -1.21 -4.06
CA VAL A 2 -7.95 0.00 -4.91
C VAL A 2 -8.18 1.24 -4.04
N SER A 3 -7.55 2.36 -4.35
CA SER A 3 -7.75 3.65 -3.67
C SER A 3 -9.18 4.18 -3.85
N PRO A 4 -9.68 5.03 -2.94
CA PRO A 4 -11.04 5.59 -3.05
C PRO A 4 -11.32 6.33 -4.36
N ASP A 5 -10.30 6.99 -4.93
CA ASP A 5 -10.37 7.70 -6.21
C ASP A 5 -10.23 6.78 -7.43
N GLY A 6 -9.96 5.48 -7.23
CA GLY A 6 -9.86 4.48 -8.28
C GLY A 6 -8.59 4.55 -9.13
N LYS A 7 -7.60 5.39 -8.79
CA LYS A 7 -6.40 5.59 -9.62
C LYS A 7 -5.25 4.65 -9.27
N VAL A 8 -5.20 4.19 -8.02
CA VAL A 8 -4.06 3.43 -7.50
C VAL A 8 -4.49 2.07 -6.98
N LEU A 9 -3.80 1.03 -7.44
CA LEU A 9 -3.86 -0.30 -6.87
C LEU A 9 -2.71 -0.46 -5.88
N ILE A 10 -3.01 -0.97 -4.69
CA ILE A 10 -2.04 -1.29 -3.65
C ILE A 10 -2.06 -2.80 -3.42
N SER A 11 -0.88 -3.41 -3.43
CA SER A 11 -0.71 -4.83 -3.15
C SER A 11 0.32 -5.04 -2.04
N ALA A 12 0.10 -6.06 -1.21
CA ALA A 12 1.02 -6.51 -0.17
C ALA A 12 1.49 -7.94 -0.47
N GLY A 13 2.70 -8.29 -0.04
CA GLY A 13 3.30 -9.59 -0.37
C GLY A 13 4.09 -10.25 0.75
N ASP A 14 4.42 -11.52 0.50
CA ASP A 14 5.26 -12.36 1.36
C ASP A 14 6.74 -11.94 1.36
N ASP A 15 7.14 -11.09 0.41
CA ASP A 15 8.47 -10.46 0.33
C ASP A 15 8.63 -9.24 1.25
N ASN A 16 7.68 -9.05 2.16
CA ASN A 16 7.61 -7.99 3.15
C ASN A 16 7.40 -6.58 2.54
N THR A 17 6.91 -6.51 1.31
CA THR A 17 6.72 -5.24 0.60
C THR A 17 5.26 -4.86 0.46
N ILE A 18 5.05 -3.55 0.30
CA ILE A 18 3.84 -2.95 -0.24
C ILE A 18 4.21 -2.28 -1.56
N ARG A 19 3.39 -2.51 -2.58
CA ARG A 19 3.59 -1.99 -3.94
C ARG A 19 2.40 -1.15 -4.36
N PHE A 20 2.67 -0.07 -5.07
CA PHE A 20 1.69 0.85 -5.62
C PHE A 20 1.78 0.86 -7.13
N TRP A 21 0.61 0.81 -7.76
CA TRP A 21 0.47 0.67 -9.19
C TRP A 21 -0.49 1.72 -9.70
N ASP A 22 -0.09 2.43 -10.74
CA ASP A 22 -0.99 3.30 -11.48
C ASP A 22 -1.91 2.40 -12.32
N ILE A 23 -3.22 2.50 -12.10
CA ILE A 23 -4.19 1.61 -12.74
C ILE A 23 -4.29 1.88 -14.24
N ALA A 24 -4.17 3.14 -14.67
CA ALA A 24 -4.33 3.52 -16.07
C ALA A 24 -3.20 2.97 -16.95
N THR A 25 -1.97 2.96 -16.42
CA THR A 25 -0.76 2.54 -17.14
C THR A 25 -0.32 1.12 -16.79
N GLY A 26 -0.82 0.55 -15.69
CA GLY A 26 -0.39 -0.73 -15.15
C GLY A 26 1.03 -0.72 -14.58
N ARG A 27 1.65 0.45 -14.42
CA ARG A 27 3.05 0.56 -13.98
C ARG A 27 3.15 0.59 -12.47
N ASN A 28 4.07 -0.20 -11.93
CA ASN A 28 4.51 -0.03 -10.55
C ASN A 28 5.35 1.26 -10.47
N PHE A 29 4.94 2.21 -9.64
CA PHE A 29 5.67 3.46 -9.44
C PHE A 29 6.31 3.56 -8.06
N ARG A 30 5.95 2.66 -7.13
CA ARG A 30 6.52 2.65 -5.77
C ARG A 30 6.48 1.25 -5.17
N THR A 31 7.55 0.89 -4.48
CA THR A 31 7.69 -0.35 -3.71
C THR A 31 8.37 -0.02 -2.38
N ASP A 32 7.66 -0.22 -1.27
CA ASP A 32 8.16 0.05 0.06
C ASP A 32 8.38 -1.26 0.82
N LYS A 33 9.58 -1.44 1.37
CA LYS A 33 9.87 -2.53 2.30
C LYS A 33 9.45 -2.09 3.70
N THR A 34 8.32 -2.60 4.18
CA THR A 34 7.64 -2.03 5.34
C THR A 34 7.82 -2.85 6.61
N HIS A 35 7.89 -4.18 6.49
CA HIS A 35 7.83 -5.10 7.61
C HIS A 35 9.01 -6.07 7.68
N GLY A 36 9.19 -6.70 8.84
CA GLY A 36 10.17 -7.78 9.04
C GLY A 36 9.66 -9.15 8.55
N GLY A 37 8.37 -9.26 8.22
CA GLY A 37 7.73 -10.48 7.74
C GLY A 37 6.60 -10.20 6.74
N ALA A 38 5.99 -11.28 6.23
CA ALA A 38 4.97 -11.24 5.18
C ALA A 38 3.83 -10.27 5.53
N VAL A 39 3.51 -9.38 4.59
CA VAL A 39 2.40 -8.42 4.73
C VAL A 39 1.14 -9.07 4.21
N ARG A 40 0.13 -9.23 5.08
CA ARG A 40 -1.08 -10.01 4.77
C ARG A 40 -2.35 -9.19 4.70
N GLY A 41 -2.30 -7.97 5.21
CA GLY A 41 -3.44 -7.06 5.19
C GLY A 41 -2.98 -5.65 4.89
N ILE A 42 -3.79 -4.94 4.10
CA ILE A 42 -3.68 -3.51 3.85
C ILE A 42 -5.06 -2.89 3.88
N ALA A 43 -5.17 -1.68 4.40
CA ALA A 43 -6.40 -0.90 4.42
C ALA A 43 -6.10 0.58 4.28
N LEU A 44 -6.90 1.29 3.49
CA LEU A 44 -6.89 2.74 3.39
C LEU A 44 -8.03 3.31 4.21
N SER A 45 -7.81 4.48 4.79
CA SER A 45 -8.89 5.31 5.27
C SER A 45 -9.80 5.74 4.12
N PRO A 46 -11.09 6.03 4.38
CA PRO A 46 -12.02 6.50 3.34
C PRO A 46 -11.58 7.79 2.64
N ASP A 47 -10.83 8.64 3.34
CA ASP A 47 -10.23 9.87 2.79
C ASP A 47 -8.95 9.62 1.97
N GLY A 48 -8.43 8.39 1.93
CA GLY A 48 -7.21 8.03 1.22
C GLY A 48 -5.90 8.54 1.84
N LEU A 49 -5.96 9.22 2.98
CA LEU A 49 -4.80 9.88 3.60
C LEU A 49 -3.95 8.96 4.49
N ARG A 50 -4.52 7.83 4.90
CA ARG A 50 -3.87 6.86 5.79
C ARG A 50 -3.88 5.47 5.22
N LEU A 51 -2.73 4.81 5.28
CA LEU A 51 -2.59 3.40 4.95
C LEU A 51 -2.17 2.63 6.21
N ALA A 52 -2.91 1.58 6.53
CA ALA A 52 -2.53 0.61 7.55
C ALA A 52 -2.07 -0.70 6.89
N SER A 53 -1.02 -1.31 7.43
CA SER A 53 -0.52 -2.61 7.01
C SER A 53 -0.32 -3.56 8.19
N ALA A 54 -0.72 -4.82 8.02
CA ALA A 54 -0.61 -5.87 9.03
C ALA A 54 0.30 -7.01 8.53
N SER A 55 1.21 -7.46 9.39
CA SER A 55 2.25 -8.42 9.04
C SER A 55 2.40 -9.58 10.03
N TRP A 56 2.97 -10.69 9.56
CA TRP A 56 3.41 -11.82 10.37
C TRP A 56 4.55 -11.48 11.35
N ASP A 57 5.18 -10.32 11.22
CA ASP A 57 6.13 -9.81 12.22
C ASP A 57 5.46 -9.37 13.55
N ARG A 58 4.14 -9.56 13.66
CA ARG A 58 3.30 -9.22 14.81
C ARG A 58 3.13 -7.72 15.02
N THR A 59 3.31 -6.93 13.96
CA THR A 59 3.12 -5.48 14.00
C THR A 59 2.06 -5.00 13.03
N VAL A 60 1.47 -3.85 13.37
CA VAL A 60 0.71 -3.01 12.45
C VAL A 60 1.48 -1.71 12.27
N LYS A 61 1.60 -1.25 11.02
CA LYS A 61 2.19 0.05 10.71
C LYS A 61 1.15 0.96 10.09
N LEU A 62 1.20 2.24 10.48
CA LEU A 62 0.36 3.30 9.94
C LEU A 62 1.25 4.30 9.19
N TRP A 63 0.81 4.70 8.01
CA TRP A 63 1.48 5.66 7.16
C TRP A 63 0.55 6.84 6.95
N GLU A 64 1.10 8.05 7.06
CA GLU A 64 0.42 9.30 6.71
C GLU A 64 0.97 9.80 5.36
N GLY A 65 0.10 10.31 4.51
CA GLY A 65 0.45 10.80 3.18
C GLY A 65 -0.19 9.92 2.10
N GLY A 66 -1.03 10.56 1.29
CA GLY A 66 -1.87 9.91 0.29
C GLY A 66 -1.11 8.98 -0.66
N VAL A 67 -1.83 8.02 -1.20
CA VAL A 67 -1.31 7.00 -2.13
C VAL A 67 -1.34 7.49 -3.58
N GLU A 68 -0.84 8.70 -3.83
CA GLU A 68 -0.86 9.33 -5.14
C GLU A 68 0.43 9.07 -5.93
N PRO A 69 0.35 8.86 -7.25
CA PRO A 69 1.51 8.92 -8.13
C PRO A 69 2.09 10.34 -8.12
N ALA A 70 3.41 10.47 -8.17
CA ALA A 70 4.01 11.77 -8.46
C ALA A 70 3.62 12.20 -9.89
N GLU A 71 3.18 13.46 -10.05
CA GLU A 71 2.92 14.08 -11.36
C GLU A 71 4.17 14.14 -12.24
#